data_AF-A0AAV7AVQ6-F1
#
_entry.id   AF-A0AAV7AVQ6-F1
#
_cell.length_a   1.000
_cell.length_b   1.000
_cell.length_c   1.000
_cell.angle_alpha   90.00
_cell.angle_beta   90.00
_cell.angle_gamma   90.00
#
_symmetry.space_group_name_H-M   'P 1'
#
loop_
_entity.id
_entity.type
_entity.pdbx_description
1 polymer ?
#
loop_
_entity_poly.entity_id
_entity_poly.type
_entity_poly.pdbx_seq_one_letter_code
_entity_poly.pdbx_strand_id
1 'polypeptide(L)'
;MLSCHNLLQNFTGAVPEHYCKLPSTSDLNNQSQRHIMKHFTSLDQEHKPWRCVQHQKASDLLLNSTDKLFEGKNLKYCKEGWTYDRRIFSSTIVTEWNLVCNQRPWRQVARSIYMTGVLLGALVFGSLADKLGRMEILTWSYLQMGIAGSCAAFLPTYDGYCTFRFLCGVASSAISVNSISLILEWMPKRGRTLAGNFFGFSYSLGQIGLAAMAYVIRDWRWLQFAVSAPFLLFFIYSWWLPESARWLILRGETNKALKNLRKAAHINEKWREGEKLTTEMLCSEMQKDIFIIRSSHSVFDLVRTPAMRRMSLCLVLVW
;
A
#
# COMPACT_ATOMS: atom_id res chain seq x y z
N MET A 1 8.03 -6.57 0.27
CA MET A 1 7.10 -6.10 1.31
C MET A 1 6.45 -4.77 0.98
N LEU A 2 7.15 -3.78 0.41
CA LEU A 2 6.56 -2.47 0.08
C LEU A 2 5.43 -2.56 -0.98
N SER A 3 5.61 -3.42 -1.99
CA SER A 3 4.57 -3.76 -2.97
C SER A 3 3.30 -4.34 -2.35
N CYS A 4 3.44 -4.99 -1.19
CA CYS A 4 2.33 -5.66 -0.53
C CYS A 4 1.25 -4.65 -0.12
N HIS A 5 1.61 -3.51 0.49
CA HIS A 5 0.63 -2.51 0.93
C HIS A 5 -0.14 -1.83 -0.20
N ASN A 6 0.50 -1.67 -1.38
CA ASN A 6 -0.12 -1.10 -2.58
C ASN A 6 -1.21 -2.01 -3.17
N LEU A 7 -0.96 -3.32 -3.18
CA LEU A 7 -1.88 -4.31 -3.76
C LEU A 7 -2.78 -5.01 -2.73
N LEU A 8 -2.54 -4.78 -1.43
CA LEU A 8 -3.28 -5.42 -0.34
C LEU A 8 -4.80 -5.30 -0.49
N GLN A 9 -5.26 -4.15 -0.97
CA GLN A 9 -6.68 -3.86 -1.15
C GLN A 9 -7.35 -4.71 -2.24
N ASN A 10 -6.58 -5.33 -3.14
CA ASN A 10 -7.15 -6.29 -4.10
C ASN A 10 -7.69 -7.53 -3.39
N PHE A 11 -7.04 -7.95 -2.30
CA PHE A 11 -7.44 -9.11 -1.50
C PHE A 11 -8.39 -8.70 -0.37
N THR A 12 -8.04 -7.67 0.40
CA THR A 12 -8.88 -7.22 1.52
C THR A 12 -10.16 -6.54 1.07
N GLY A 13 -10.20 -6.00 -0.15
CA GLY A 13 -11.35 -5.38 -0.82
C GLY A 13 -12.09 -6.29 -1.80
N ALA A 14 -11.81 -7.59 -1.80
CA ALA A 14 -12.53 -8.55 -2.62
C ALA A 14 -14.02 -8.55 -2.25
N VAL A 15 -14.88 -8.63 -3.27
CA VAL A 15 -16.34 -8.69 -3.10
C VAL A 15 -16.74 -10.15 -3.25
N PRO A 16 -17.03 -10.87 -2.16
CA PRO A 16 -17.60 -12.20 -2.27
C PRO A 16 -19.02 -12.13 -2.86
N GLU A 17 -19.51 -13.30 -3.28
CA GLU A 17 -20.91 -13.43 -3.66
C GLU A 17 -21.80 -13.01 -2.49
N HIS A 18 -22.84 -12.22 -2.79
CA HIS A 18 -23.70 -11.63 -1.78
C HIS A 18 -25.15 -11.64 -2.21
N TYR A 19 -25.99 -11.80 -1.20
CA TYR A 19 -27.44 -11.90 -1.32
C TYR A 19 -28.10 -11.03 -0.26
N CYS A 20 -29.35 -10.66 -0.50
CA CYS A 20 -30.11 -9.89 0.48
C CYS A 20 -30.42 -10.73 1.70
N LYS A 21 -30.22 -10.16 2.89
CA LYS A 21 -30.56 -10.85 4.13
C LYS A 21 -32.08 -11.04 4.18
N LEU A 22 -32.52 -12.27 4.43
CA LEU A 22 -33.94 -12.56 4.58
C LEU A 22 -34.47 -12.01 5.92
N PRO A 23 -35.73 -11.58 5.97
CA PRO A 23 -36.45 -11.34 7.22
C PRO A 23 -36.32 -12.55 8.12
N SER A 24 -36.11 -12.30 9.41
CA SER A 24 -35.82 -13.35 10.39
C SER A 24 -37.08 -14.20 10.65
N THR A 25 -37.41 -15.15 9.76
CA THR A 25 -38.32 -16.26 10.08
C THR A 25 -37.52 -17.31 10.82
N SER A 26 -37.79 -17.44 12.12
CA SER A 26 -37.06 -18.20 13.14
C SER A 26 -36.97 -19.72 12.93
N ASP A 27 -37.61 -20.30 11.92
CA ASP A 27 -37.88 -21.76 11.91
C ASP A 27 -37.52 -22.49 10.61
N LEU A 28 -36.63 -21.94 9.77
CA LEU A 28 -36.25 -22.58 8.50
C LEU A 28 -34.85 -23.21 8.57
N ASN A 29 -34.83 -24.53 8.36
CA ASN A 29 -33.63 -25.37 8.28
C ASN A 29 -32.62 -24.82 7.23
N ASN A 30 -31.31 -24.99 7.47
CA ASN A 30 -30.24 -24.40 6.65
C ASN A 30 -30.31 -24.76 5.15
N GLN A 31 -30.87 -25.93 4.79
CA GLN A 31 -31.10 -26.34 3.40
C GLN A 31 -32.29 -25.59 2.78
N SER A 32 -33.38 -25.40 3.54
CA SER A 32 -34.59 -24.70 3.12
C SER A 32 -34.28 -23.22 2.83
N GLN A 33 -33.46 -22.58 3.66
CA GLN A 33 -33.00 -21.20 3.41
C GLN A 33 -32.22 -21.04 2.10
N ARG A 34 -31.40 -22.03 1.70
CA ARG A 34 -30.66 -21.99 0.42
C ARG A 34 -31.57 -22.17 -0.79
N HIS A 35 -32.59 -23.02 -0.69
CA HIS A 35 -33.60 -23.19 -1.74
C HIS A 35 -34.46 -21.93 -1.91
N ILE A 36 -34.87 -21.31 -0.80
CA ILE A 36 -35.59 -20.04 -0.77
C ILE A 36 -34.73 -18.92 -1.38
N MET A 37 -33.44 -18.82 -1.02
CA MET A 37 -32.53 -17.82 -1.56
C MET A 37 -32.46 -17.84 -3.09
N LYS A 38 -32.45 -19.04 -3.71
CA LYS A 38 -32.44 -19.21 -5.17
C LYS A 38 -33.73 -18.74 -5.86
N HIS A 39 -34.87 -18.82 -5.18
CA HIS A 39 -36.15 -18.29 -5.70
C HIS A 39 -36.34 -16.80 -5.42
N PHE A 40 -35.67 -16.25 -4.40
CA PHE A 40 -35.79 -14.84 -3.99
C PHE A 40 -34.86 -13.91 -4.77
N THR A 41 -33.80 -14.46 -5.36
CA THR A 41 -32.88 -13.71 -6.23
C THR A 41 -33.48 -13.66 -7.64
N SER A 42 -33.85 -12.46 -8.11
CA SER A 42 -34.16 -12.29 -9.53
C SER A 42 -32.94 -12.69 -10.36
N LEU A 43 -33.13 -13.30 -11.52
CA LEU A 43 -32.06 -13.58 -12.47
C LEU A 43 -31.97 -12.41 -13.47
N ASP A 44 -30.76 -11.96 -13.78
CA ASP A 44 -30.44 -11.03 -14.85
C ASP A 44 -30.72 -11.70 -16.21
N GLN A 45 -30.75 -10.94 -17.30
CA GLN A 45 -31.00 -11.46 -18.67
C GLN A 45 -30.01 -12.59 -19.06
N GLU A 46 -28.87 -12.69 -18.37
CA GLU A 46 -27.87 -13.77 -18.50
C GLU A 46 -27.99 -14.89 -17.44
N HIS A 47 -29.13 -15.08 -16.78
CA HIS A 47 -29.31 -16.09 -15.71
C HIS A 47 -28.37 -15.90 -14.49
N LYS A 48 -27.94 -14.67 -14.21
CA LYS A 48 -27.12 -14.33 -13.02
C LYS A 48 -27.97 -13.67 -11.95
N PRO A 49 -27.95 -14.10 -10.69
CA PRO A 49 -28.80 -13.48 -9.67
C PRO A 49 -28.48 -11.98 -9.48
N TRP A 50 -29.50 -11.12 -9.51
CA TRP A 50 -29.40 -9.70 -9.17
C TRP A 50 -28.98 -9.59 -7.71
N ARG A 51 -27.78 -9.07 -7.49
CA ARG A 51 -27.12 -9.10 -6.19
C ARG A 51 -27.58 -8.00 -5.23
N CYS A 52 -28.44 -7.09 -5.70
CA CYS A 52 -28.70 -5.80 -5.04
C CYS A 52 -30.17 -5.46 -4.80
N VAL A 53 -31.09 -6.30 -5.26
CA VAL A 53 -32.52 -6.06 -5.25
C VAL A 53 -33.24 -7.33 -4.84
N GLN A 54 -34.36 -7.18 -4.15
CA GLN A 54 -35.23 -8.27 -3.71
C GLN A 54 -36.65 -8.04 -4.23
N HIS A 55 -37.35 -9.14 -4.55
CA HIS A 55 -38.77 -9.08 -4.90
C HIS A 55 -39.63 -8.72 -3.69
N GLN A 56 -40.51 -7.74 -3.86
CA GLN A 56 -41.39 -7.21 -2.81
C GLN A 56 -42.41 -8.22 -2.24
N LYS A 57 -42.73 -9.30 -2.96
CA LYS A 57 -43.78 -10.29 -2.60
C LYS A 57 -43.23 -11.61 -2.05
N ALA A 58 -41.97 -11.66 -1.65
CA ALA A 58 -41.35 -12.90 -1.23
C ALA A 58 -41.67 -13.26 0.24
N SER A 59 -42.01 -12.27 1.08
CA SER A 59 -42.58 -12.50 2.43
C SER A 59 -43.97 -13.13 2.38
N ASP A 60 -44.80 -12.76 1.40
CA ASP A 60 -46.16 -13.27 1.24
C ASP A 60 -46.18 -14.70 0.66
N LEU A 61 -45.14 -15.09 -0.07
CA LEU A 61 -45.04 -16.43 -0.70
C LEU A 61 -44.62 -17.54 0.26
N LEU A 62 -44.02 -17.20 1.42
CA LEU A 62 -43.77 -18.20 2.48
C LEU A 62 -45.07 -18.79 3.05
N LEU A 63 -46.21 -18.14 2.80
CA LEU A 63 -47.53 -18.59 3.24
C LEU A 63 -48.35 -19.31 2.16
N ASN A 64 -47.98 -19.22 0.87
CA ASN A 64 -48.74 -19.88 -0.20
C ASN A 64 -47.81 -20.39 -1.30
N SER A 65 -47.45 -21.66 -1.17
CA SER A 65 -46.74 -22.45 -2.17
C SER A 65 -47.55 -22.56 -3.47
N THR A 66 -47.34 -21.63 -4.41
CA THR A 66 -47.64 -21.87 -5.83
C THR A 66 -46.61 -21.18 -6.71
N ASP A 67 -45.97 -21.98 -7.56
CA ASP A 67 -45.06 -21.57 -8.63
C ASP A 67 -45.73 -20.56 -9.57
N LYS A 68 -45.52 -19.27 -9.32
CA LYS A 68 -45.70 -18.24 -10.35
C LYS A 68 -44.38 -17.53 -10.60
N LEU A 69 -43.85 -17.79 -11.78
CA LEU A 69 -42.70 -17.11 -12.38
C LEU A 69 -43.00 -15.60 -12.43
N PHE A 70 -42.24 -14.81 -11.68
CA PHE A 70 -42.54 -13.39 -11.46
C PHE A 70 -42.10 -12.53 -12.65
N GLU A 71 -43.07 -11.88 -13.30
CA GLU A 71 -42.81 -10.71 -14.15
C GLU A 71 -42.39 -9.50 -13.29
N GLY A 72 -41.23 -8.94 -13.60
CA GLY A 72 -40.52 -7.95 -12.79
C GLY A 72 -41.13 -6.56 -12.79
N LYS A 73 -41.93 -6.23 -11.77
CA LYS A 73 -42.37 -4.84 -11.53
C LYS A 73 -42.20 -4.27 -10.12
N ASN A 74 -41.74 -5.04 -9.13
CA ASN A 74 -41.55 -4.53 -7.76
C ASN A 74 -40.21 -4.99 -7.16
N LEU A 75 -39.12 -4.35 -7.59
CA LEU A 75 -37.78 -4.54 -7.05
C LEU A 75 -37.53 -3.47 -5.97
N LYS A 76 -37.19 -3.90 -4.75
CA LYS A 76 -36.76 -3.00 -3.68
C LYS A 76 -35.30 -3.28 -3.30
N TYR A 77 -34.60 -2.23 -2.89
CA TYR A 77 -33.27 -2.36 -2.28
C TYR A 77 -33.36 -3.10 -0.95
N CYS A 78 -32.31 -3.85 -0.65
CA CYS A 78 -32.27 -4.73 0.51
C CYS A 78 -32.05 -3.93 1.79
N LYS A 79 -33.10 -3.83 2.61
CA LYS A 79 -33.14 -2.98 3.81
C LYS A 79 -32.53 -3.62 5.05
N GLU A 80 -32.53 -4.96 5.13
CA GLU A 80 -32.10 -5.71 6.32
C GLU A 80 -30.62 -6.14 6.29
N GLY A 81 -29.87 -5.68 5.28
CA GLY A 81 -28.44 -5.99 5.09
C GLY A 81 -28.19 -7.13 4.11
N TRP A 82 -26.98 -7.70 4.20
CA TRP A 82 -26.46 -8.66 3.22
C TRP A 82 -25.94 -9.93 3.88
N THR A 83 -26.12 -11.05 3.19
CA THR A 83 -25.48 -12.33 3.51
C THR A 83 -24.41 -12.61 2.47
N TYR A 84 -23.18 -12.87 2.91
CA TYR A 84 -22.02 -13.08 2.06
C TYR A 84 -21.59 -14.55 2.04
N ASP A 85 -21.15 -15.05 0.88
CA ASP A 85 -20.49 -16.35 0.80
C ASP A 85 -19.08 -16.27 1.38
N ARG A 86 -18.80 -17.10 2.40
CA ARG A 86 -17.54 -17.13 3.15
C ARG A 86 -16.63 -18.31 2.78
N ARG A 87 -16.90 -19.02 1.69
CA ARG A 87 -16.07 -20.16 1.24
C ARG A 87 -14.64 -19.75 0.88
N ILE A 88 -14.51 -18.68 0.10
CA ILE A 88 -13.21 -18.19 -0.39
C ILE A 88 -12.58 -17.23 0.63
N PHE A 89 -13.32 -16.23 1.08
CA PHE A 89 -12.86 -15.23 2.04
C PHE A 89 -13.65 -15.35 3.35
N SER A 90 -12.96 -15.39 4.49
CA SER A 90 -13.64 -15.46 5.79
C SER A 90 -14.26 -14.11 6.16
N SER A 91 -13.51 -13.03 5.94
CA SER A 91 -14.00 -11.65 6.08
C SER A 91 -13.21 -10.74 5.14
N THR A 92 -13.86 -9.71 4.59
CA THR A 92 -13.26 -8.62 3.81
C THR A 92 -13.76 -7.27 4.31
N ILE A 93 -13.09 -6.16 3.93
CA ILE A 93 -13.58 -4.81 4.25
C ILE A 93 -14.99 -4.57 3.69
N VAL A 94 -15.34 -5.27 2.61
CA VAL A 94 -16.65 -5.19 1.99
C VAL A 94 -17.70 -5.89 2.85
N THR A 95 -17.39 -7.07 3.39
CA THR A 95 -18.33 -7.83 4.23
C THR A 95 -18.49 -7.20 5.61
N GLU A 96 -17.47 -6.53 6.12
CA GLU A 96 -17.51 -5.86 7.43
C GLU A 96 -18.42 -4.63 7.42
N TRP A 97 -18.24 -3.76 6.42
CA TRP A 97 -18.95 -2.47 6.34
C TRP A 97 -20.05 -2.44 5.27
N ASN A 98 -20.44 -3.60 4.74
CA ASN A 98 -21.50 -3.73 3.73
C ASN A 98 -21.31 -2.83 2.49
N LEU A 99 -20.08 -2.76 1.98
CA LEU A 99 -19.68 -1.87 0.88
C LEU A 99 -20.10 -2.39 -0.51
N VAL A 100 -21.34 -2.87 -0.62
CA VAL A 100 -21.94 -3.41 -1.84
C VAL A 100 -23.08 -2.54 -2.34
N CYS A 101 -23.52 -2.80 -3.58
CA CYS A 101 -24.61 -2.08 -4.25
C CYS A 101 -24.45 -0.56 -4.20
N ASN A 102 -25.32 0.16 -3.47
CA ASN A 102 -25.26 1.62 -3.36
C ASN A 102 -23.95 2.12 -2.71
N GLN A 103 -23.32 1.30 -1.86
CA GLN A 103 -22.09 1.64 -1.15
C GLN A 103 -20.80 1.17 -1.86
N ARG A 104 -20.90 0.65 -3.10
CA ARG A 104 -19.72 0.27 -3.90
C ARG A 104 -18.66 1.37 -4.04
N PRO A 105 -19.01 2.67 -4.18
CA PRO A 105 -18.00 3.73 -4.34
C PRO A 105 -17.05 3.84 -3.15
N TRP A 106 -17.52 3.56 -1.92
CA TRP A 106 -16.70 3.65 -0.71
C TRP A 106 -15.48 2.72 -0.75
N ARG A 107 -15.59 1.55 -1.36
CA ARG A 107 -14.41 0.69 -1.57
C ARG A 107 -13.33 1.40 -2.41
N GLN A 108 -13.72 2.13 -3.45
CA GLN A 108 -12.78 2.89 -4.28
C GLN A 108 -12.23 4.10 -3.53
N VAL A 109 -13.05 4.77 -2.72
CA VAL A 109 -12.63 5.88 -1.86
C VAL A 109 -11.47 5.46 -0.94
N ALA A 110 -11.56 4.30 -0.29
CA ALA A 110 -10.46 3.80 0.54
C ALA A 110 -9.13 3.64 -0.24
N ARG A 111 -9.20 3.23 -1.52
CA ARG A 111 -8.02 3.11 -2.39
C ARG A 111 -7.48 4.48 -2.77
N SER A 112 -8.37 5.39 -3.13
CA SER A 112 -8.00 6.77 -3.48
C SER A 112 -7.34 7.47 -2.30
N ILE A 113 -7.88 7.35 -1.08
CA ILE A 113 -7.31 7.91 0.15
C ILE A 113 -5.88 7.39 0.38
N TYR A 114 -5.65 6.08 0.22
CA TYR A 114 -4.30 5.51 0.30
C TYR A 114 -3.36 6.15 -0.74
N MET A 115 -3.80 6.27 -2.00
CA MET A 115 -2.99 6.86 -3.07
C MET A 115 -2.73 8.36 -2.87
N THR A 116 -3.69 9.11 -2.31
CA THR A 116 -3.47 10.50 -1.90
C THR A 116 -2.40 10.58 -0.82
N GLY A 117 -2.39 9.63 0.12
CA GLY A 117 -1.31 9.50 1.10
C GLY A 117 0.05 9.24 0.43
N VAL A 118 0.11 8.33 -0.54
CA VAL A 118 1.33 8.06 -1.33
C VAL A 118 1.84 9.33 -2.03
N LEU A 119 0.95 10.10 -2.66
CA LEU A 119 1.30 11.34 -3.34
C LEU A 119 1.88 12.38 -2.36
N LEU A 120 1.18 12.64 -1.25
CA LEU A 120 1.62 13.62 -0.25
C LEU A 120 2.92 13.19 0.41
N GLY A 121 3.07 11.90 0.70
CA GLY A 121 4.29 11.38 1.28
C GLY A 121 5.50 11.54 0.35
N ALA A 122 5.34 11.28 -0.95
CA ALA A 122 6.41 11.46 -1.93
C ALA A 122 6.88 12.92 -2.02
N LEU A 123 5.95 13.88 -1.99
CA LEU A 123 6.27 15.31 -2.06
C LEU A 123 6.97 15.82 -0.79
N VAL A 124 6.45 15.45 0.38
CA VAL A 124 6.95 15.98 1.66
C VAL A 124 8.24 15.28 2.07
N PHE A 125 8.26 13.94 2.09
CA PHE A 125 9.38 13.19 2.66
C PHE A 125 10.62 13.17 1.78
N GLY A 126 10.50 13.45 0.48
CA GLY A 126 11.67 13.68 -0.37
C GLY A 126 12.48 14.89 0.12
N SER A 127 11.82 16.05 0.23
CA SER A 127 12.45 17.30 0.70
C SER A 127 12.90 17.22 2.16
N LEU A 128 12.16 16.51 3.00
CA LEU A 128 12.47 16.36 4.41
C LEU A 128 13.68 15.45 4.63
N ALA A 129 13.82 14.38 3.84
CA ALA A 129 14.97 13.48 3.91
C ALA A 129 16.28 14.16 3.52
N ASP A 130 16.26 15.08 2.56
CA ASP A 130 17.44 15.85 2.19
C ASP A 130 17.91 16.77 3.34
N LYS A 131 17.00 17.22 4.23
CA LYS A 131 17.31 18.08 5.39
C LYS A 131 17.68 17.30 6.66
N LEU A 132 16.90 16.28 6.98
CA LEU A 132 17.02 15.54 8.25
C LEU A 132 17.95 14.32 8.16
N GLY A 133 18.15 13.78 6.96
CA GLY A 133 18.87 12.53 6.72
C GLY A 133 17.96 11.48 6.11
N ARG A 134 18.49 10.68 5.19
CA ARG A 134 17.72 9.65 4.48
C ARG A 134 17.40 8.49 5.41
N MET A 135 18.35 8.10 6.24
CA MET A 135 18.21 6.96 7.15
C MET A 135 17.24 7.27 8.28
N GLU A 136 17.32 8.46 8.88
CA GLU A 136 16.41 8.90 9.94
C GLU A 136 14.95 8.89 9.47
N ILE A 137 14.67 9.49 8.31
CA ILE A 137 13.32 9.48 7.73
C ILE A 137 12.86 8.06 7.41
N LEU A 138 13.75 7.21 6.90
CA LEU A 138 13.43 5.82 6.59
C LEU A 138 13.05 5.03 7.85
N THR A 139 13.80 5.20 8.93
CA THR A 139 13.54 4.60 10.25
C THR A 139 12.18 5.01 10.79
N TRP A 140 11.89 6.30 10.85
CA TRP A 140 10.57 6.78 11.31
C TRP A 140 9.42 6.32 10.42
N SER A 141 9.65 6.23 9.10
CA SER A 141 8.64 5.73 8.17
C SER A 141 8.35 4.24 8.37
N TYR A 142 9.34 3.42 8.72
CA TYR A 142 9.12 2.01 9.08
C TYR A 142 8.27 1.87 10.33
N LEU A 143 8.55 2.67 11.36
CA LEU A 143 7.74 2.69 12.58
C LEU A 143 6.30 3.11 12.27
N GLN A 144 6.13 4.21 11.51
CA GLN A 144 4.82 4.69 11.10
C GLN A 144 4.05 3.63 10.31
N MET A 145 4.68 2.93 9.36
CA MET A 145 4.05 1.86 8.59
C MET A 145 3.61 0.71 9.49
N GLY A 146 4.48 0.24 10.38
CA GLY A 146 4.19 -0.87 11.29
C GLY A 146 3.05 -0.55 12.24
N ILE A 147 3.07 0.63 12.88
CA ILE A 147 2.02 1.07 13.80
C ILE A 147 0.72 1.32 13.04
N ALA A 148 0.73 2.16 12.01
CA ALA A 148 -0.48 2.54 11.31
C ALA A 148 -1.14 1.35 10.61
N GLY A 149 -0.33 0.47 10.03
CA GLY A 149 -0.81 -0.74 9.37
C GLY A 149 -1.42 -1.74 10.35
N SER A 150 -0.85 -1.87 11.54
CA SER A 150 -1.40 -2.70 12.63
C SER A 150 -2.69 -2.10 13.19
N CYS A 151 -2.73 -0.79 13.46
CA CYS A 151 -3.94 -0.10 13.90
C CYS A 151 -5.08 -0.25 12.88
N ALA A 152 -4.78 -0.13 11.58
CA ALA A 152 -5.77 -0.32 10.51
C ALA A 152 -6.40 -1.73 10.53
N ALA A 153 -5.68 -2.76 10.99
CA ALA A 153 -6.22 -4.12 11.09
C ALA A 153 -7.27 -4.27 12.20
N PHE A 154 -7.14 -3.54 13.31
CA PHE A 154 -7.97 -3.72 14.50
C PHE A 154 -9.09 -2.67 14.66
N LEU A 155 -9.14 -1.67 13.79
CA LEU A 155 -10.19 -0.64 13.87
C LEU A 155 -11.58 -1.19 13.49
N PRO A 156 -12.63 -0.90 14.27
CA PRO A 156 -14.00 -1.32 13.96
C PRO A 156 -14.70 -0.36 12.98
N THR A 157 -14.27 0.90 12.93
CA THR A 157 -14.88 1.96 12.11
C THR A 157 -14.21 2.10 10.74
N TYR A 158 -15.01 2.27 9.69
CA TYR A 158 -14.52 2.48 8.33
C TYR A 158 -13.67 3.77 8.19
N ASP A 159 -14.12 4.88 8.81
CA ASP A 159 -13.38 6.15 8.73
C ASP A 159 -12.00 6.05 9.38
N GLY A 160 -11.94 5.43 10.57
CA GLY A 160 -10.66 5.12 11.22
C GLY A 160 -9.75 4.26 10.34
N TYR A 161 -10.29 3.20 9.73
CA TYR A 161 -9.54 2.39 8.77
C TYR A 161 -8.97 3.25 7.62
N CYS A 162 -9.76 4.14 7.04
CA CYS A 162 -9.32 5.04 5.98
C CYS A 162 -8.22 6.01 6.43
N THR A 163 -8.32 6.61 7.62
CA THR A 163 -7.28 7.49 8.17
C THR A 163 -5.95 6.76 8.36
N PHE A 164 -5.96 5.56 8.93
CA PHE A 164 -4.72 4.80 9.10
C PHE A 164 -4.18 4.27 7.78
N ARG A 165 -5.04 3.94 6.80
CA ARG A 165 -4.61 3.61 5.44
C ARG A 165 -3.97 4.81 4.73
N PHE A 166 -4.47 6.02 4.94
CA PHE A 166 -3.81 7.25 4.47
C PHE A 166 -2.39 7.35 5.04
N LEU A 167 -2.24 7.17 6.36
CA LEU A 167 -0.92 7.20 7.02
C LEU A 167 0.02 6.10 6.53
N CYS A 168 -0.50 4.89 6.22
CA CYS A 168 0.29 3.84 5.56
C CYS A 168 0.74 4.28 4.15
N GLY A 169 -0.12 4.94 3.38
CA GLY A 169 0.23 5.45 2.05
C GLY A 169 1.38 6.46 2.11
N VAL A 170 1.29 7.41 3.05
CA VAL A 170 2.35 8.39 3.33
C VAL A 170 3.67 7.67 3.65
N ALA A 171 3.68 6.73 4.59
CA ALA A 171 4.86 5.97 4.96
C ALA A 171 5.41 5.12 3.78
N SER A 172 4.54 4.53 2.96
CA SER A 172 4.92 3.68 1.82
C SER A 172 5.78 4.44 0.80
N SER A 173 5.34 5.65 0.45
CA SER A 173 6.07 6.50 -0.48
C SER A 173 7.41 6.98 0.11
N ALA A 174 7.42 7.39 1.39
CA ALA A 174 8.62 7.81 2.09
C ALA A 174 9.66 6.68 2.14
N ILE A 175 9.23 5.44 2.43
CA ILE A 175 10.10 4.26 2.39
C ILE A 175 10.64 4.03 0.97
N SER A 176 9.77 4.09 -0.05
CA SER A 176 10.15 3.83 -1.45
C SER A 176 11.23 4.78 -1.93
N VAL A 177 10.99 6.09 -1.80
CA VAL A 177 11.87 7.15 -2.31
C VAL A 177 13.21 7.15 -1.57
N ASN A 178 13.19 7.01 -0.24
CA ASN A 178 14.41 7.05 0.56
C ASN A 178 15.25 5.78 0.42
N SER A 179 14.63 4.60 0.29
CA SER A 179 15.35 3.35 0.09
C SER A 179 16.11 3.35 -1.24
N ILE A 180 15.47 3.74 -2.34
CA ILE A 180 16.12 3.81 -3.66
C ILE A 180 17.27 4.82 -3.63
N SER A 181 17.04 5.99 -3.05
CA SER A 181 18.08 7.03 -2.96
C SER A 181 19.29 6.57 -2.15
N LEU A 182 19.06 5.95 -0.99
CA LEU A 182 20.12 5.42 -0.13
C LEU A 182 20.92 4.31 -0.84
N ILE A 183 20.23 3.39 -1.51
CA ILE A 183 20.88 2.31 -2.29
C ILE A 183 21.77 2.92 -3.39
N LEU A 184 21.26 3.89 -4.16
CA LEU A 184 22.02 4.50 -5.27
C LEU A 184 23.22 5.35 -4.79
N GLU A 185 23.15 5.90 -3.60
CA GLU A 185 24.24 6.66 -2.98
C GLU A 185 25.36 5.76 -2.47
N TRP A 186 25.03 4.57 -1.95
CA TRP A 186 26.01 3.57 -1.53
C TRP A 186 26.60 2.77 -2.69
N MET A 187 25.91 2.69 -3.83
CA MET A 187 26.35 1.93 -4.99
C MET A 187 27.33 2.71 -5.90
N PRO A 188 28.42 2.08 -6.38
CA PRO A 188 29.29 2.69 -7.37
C PRO A 188 28.54 2.89 -8.69
N LYS A 189 28.93 3.90 -9.48
CA LYS A 189 28.24 4.30 -10.73
C LYS A 189 27.94 3.13 -11.67
N ARG A 190 28.86 2.17 -11.81
CA ARG A 190 28.70 0.97 -12.66
C ARG A 190 27.65 -0.03 -12.16
N GLY A 191 27.43 -0.10 -10.84
CA GLY A 191 26.50 -1.04 -10.21
C GLY A 191 25.08 -0.49 -10.00
N ARG A 192 24.82 0.79 -10.29
CA ARG A 192 23.52 1.43 -10.04
C ARG A 192 22.38 0.81 -10.83
N THR A 193 22.59 0.47 -12.10
CA THR A 193 21.58 -0.20 -12.93
C THR A 193 21.21 -1.57 -12.36
N LEU A 194 22.23 -2.33 -11.92
CA LEU A 194 22.02 -3.64 -11.31
C LEU A 194 21.24 -3.53 -9.99
N ALA A 195 21.58 -2.56 -9.14
CA ALA A 195 20.87 -2.30 -7.90
C ALA A 195 19.40 -1.88 -8.13
N GLY A 196 19.14 -1.06 -9.16
CA GLY A 196 17.78 -0.72 -9.58
C GLY A 196 16.98 -1.94 -10.01
N ASN A 197 17.59 -2.84 -10.79
CA ASN A 197 16.95 -4.10 -11.20
C ASN A 197 16.65 -5.00 -9.99
N PHE A 198 17.59 -5.16 -9.05
CA PHE A 198 17.35 -5.90 -7.81
C PHE A 198 16.20 -5.32 -6.98
N PHE A 199 16.11 -3.99 -6.90
CA PHE A 199 14.98 -3.33 -6.26
C PHE A 199 13.66 -3.70 -6.95
N GLY A 200 13.61 -3.66 -8.28
CA GLY A 200 12.46 -4.11 -9.07
C GLY A 200 12.09 -5.58 -8.83
N PHE A 201 13.06 -6.49 -8.84
CA PHE A 201 12.83 -7.91 -8.55
C PHE A 201 12.29 -8.12 -7.13
N SER A 202 12.82 -7.40 -6.13
CA SER A 202 12.31 -7.46 -4.76
C SER A 202 10.86 -7.00 -4.66
N TYR A 203 10.45 -6.05 -5.50
CA TYR A 203 9.08 -5.56 -5.58
C TYR A 203 8.16 -6.66 -6.10
N SER A 204 8.52 -7.30 -7.22
CA SER A 204 7.77 -8.42 -7.83
C SER A 204 7.68 -9.63 -6.88
N LEU A 205 8.78 -10.02 -6.24
CA LEU A 205 8.78 -11.09 -5.23
C LEU A 205 7.84 -10.78 -4.06
N GLY A 206 7.77 -9.51 -3.64
CA GLY A 206 6.80 -9.07 -2.64
C GLY A 206 5.34 -9.28 -3.08
N GLN A 207 5.02 -9.08 -4.36
CA GLN A 207 3.66 -9.30 -4.87
C GLN A 207 3.28 -10.78 -4.88
N ILE A 208 4.19 -11.65 -5.29
CA ILE A 208 4.01 -13.10 -5.24
C ILE A 208 3.83 -13.55 -3.78
N GLY A 209 4.67 -13.03 -2.88
CA GLY A 209 4.56 -13.27 -1.45
C GLY A 209 3.20 -12.81 -0.88
N LEU A 210 2.69 -11.65 -1.28
CA LEU A 210 1.35 -11.18 -0.89
C LEU A 210 0.25 -12.15 -1.35
N ALA A 211 0.31 -12.62 -2.60
CA ALA A 211 -0.67 -13.57 -3.11
C ALA A 211 -0.66 -14.89 -2.33
N ALA A 212 0.52 -15.41 -2.00
CA ALA A 212 0.67 -16.59 -1.16
C ALA A 212 0.11 -16.37 0.26
N MET A 213 0.42 -15.21 0.89
CA MET A 213 -0.13 -14.86 2.19
C MET A 213 -1.66 -14.72 2.16
N ALA A 214 -2.23 -14.12 1.12
CA ALA A 214 -3.68 -13.96 0.97
C ALA A 214 -4.40 -15.29 0.73
N TYR A 215 -3.73 -16.28 0.15
CA TYR A 215 -4.26 -17.64 0.01
C TYR A 215 -4.38 -18.35 1.36
N VAL A 216 -3.37 -18.21 2.22
CA VAL A 216 -3.34 -18.83 3.56
C VAL A 216 -4.22 -18.07 4.55
N ILE A 217 -4.12 -16.73 4.56
CA ILE A 217 -4.81 -15.84 5.49
C ILE A 217 -6.03 -15.24 4.80
N ARG A 218 -7.19 -15.89 5.02
CA ARG A 218 -8.47 -15.53 4.40
C ARG A 218 -9.23 -14.42 5.15
N ASP A 219 -8.73 -13.98 6.29
CA ASP A 219 -9.27 -12.87 7.07
C ASP A 219 -8.48 -11.58 6.79
N TRP A 220 -9.18 -10.53 6.39
CA TRP A 220 -8.55 -9.27 6.00
C TRP A 220 -7.80 -8.56 7.12
N ARG A 221 -8.24 -8.68 8.39
CA ARG A 221 -7.59 -8.03 9.54
C ARG A 221 -6.24 -8.67 9.79
N TRP A 222 -6.20 -10.00 9.84
CA TRP A 222 -4.96 -10.75 10.00
C TRP A 222 -4.02 -10.58 8.81
N LEU A 223 -4.54 -10.51 7.58
CA LEU A 223 -3.73 -10.27 6.39
C LEU A 223 -3.10 -8.87 6.43
N GLN A 224 -3.88 -7.84 6.80
CA GLN A 224 -3.39 -6.47 6.99
C GLN A 224 -2.31 -6.41 8.07
N PHE A 225 -2.51 -7.09 9.20
CA PHE A 225 -1.51 -7.17 10.27
C PHE A 225 -0.23 -7.90 9.83
N ALA A 226 -0.36 -9.07 9.19
CA ALA A 226 0.77 -9.88 8.73
C ALA A 226 1.65 -9.15 7.71
N VAL A 227 1.07 -8.29 6.86
CA VAL A 227 1.82 -7.45 5.92
C VAL A 227 2.50 -6.27 6.61
N SER A 228 1.91 -5.74 7.69
CA SER A 228 2.40 -4.56 8.41
C SER A 228 3.48 -4.89 9.45
N ALA A 229 3.34 -6.01 10.15
CA ALA A 229 4.21 -6.40 11.26
C ALA A 229 5.72 -6.50 10.89
N PRO A 230 6.11 -7.01 9.70
CA PRO A 230 7.52 -7.05 9.29
C PRO A 230 8.21 -5.68 9.26
N PHE A 231 7.46 -4.58 9.10
CA PHE A 231 8.05 -3.24 9.13
C PHE A 231 8.55 -2.83 10.52
N LEU A 232 8.02 -3.41 11.60
CA LEU A 232 8.56 -3.20 12.95
C LEU A 232 9.93 -3.88 13.10
N LEU A 233 10.14 -5.03 12.46
CA LEU A 233 11.45 -5.68 12.41
C LEU A 233 12.44 -4.84 11.59
N PHE A 234 11.99 -4.26 10.47
CA PHE A 234 12.81 -3.33 9.69
C PHE A 234 13.13 -2.04 10.45
N PHE A 235 12.22 -1.54 11.27
CA PHE A 235 12.50 -0.41 12.16
C PHE A 235 13.65 -0.73 13.12
N ILE A 236 13.60 -1.88 13.80
CA ILE A 236 14.67 -2.31 14.69
C ILE A 236 15.98 -2.46 13.91
N TYR A 237 15.96 -3.18 12.77
CA TYR A 237 17.13 -3.41 11.93
C TYR A 237 17.75 -2.10 11.37
N SER A 238 16.92 -1.07 11.14
CA SER A 238 17.38 0.18 10.55
C SER A 238 18.43 0.91 11.39
N TRP A 239 18.45 0.73 12.71
CA TRP A 239 19.43 1.39 13.59
C TRP A 239 20.88 0.94 13.36
N TRP A 240 21.11 -0.21 12.72
CA TRP A 240 22.46 -0.68 12.39
C TRP A 240 22.96 -0.21 11.02
N LEU A 241 22.09 0.37 10.19
CA LEU A 241 22.44 0.80 8.84
C LEU A 241 23.10 2.19 8.88
N PRO A 242 24.21 2.38 8.14
CA PRO A 242 24.89 3.66 8.10
C PRO A 242 24.12 4.67 7.24
N GLU A 243 24.06 5.91 7.71
CA GLU A 243 23.59 7.05 6.92
C GLU A 243 24.48 7.27 5.69
N SER A 244 23.90 7.87 4.65
CA SER A 244 24.59 8.16 3.39
C SER A 244 25.88 8.95 3.58
N ALA A 245 26.99 8.41 3.05
CA ALA A 245 28.28 9.10 3.06
C ALA A 245 28.22 10.43 2.30
N ARG A 246 27.50 10.47 1.16
CA ARG A 246 27.30 11.69 0.36
C ARG A 246 26.59 12.76 1.20
N TRP A 247 25.48 12.40 1.85
CA TRP A 247 24.71 13.33 2.68
C TRP A 247 25.53 13.86 3.87
N LEU A 248 26.28 12.98 4.55
CA LEU A 248 27.14 13.37 5.67
C LEU A 248 28.22 14.38 5.26
N ILE A 249 28.84 14.21 4.07
CA ILE A 249 29.84 15.15 3.53
C ILE A 249 29.19 16.51 3.25
N LEU A 250 28.01 16.50 2.62
CA LEU A 250 27.26 17.73 2.30
C LEU A 250 26.82 18.49 3.55
N ARG A 251 26.57 17.78 4.66
CA ARG A 251 26.25 18.37 5.97
C ARG A 251 27.48 18.90 6.72
N GLY A 252 28.68 18.60 6.25
CA GLY A 252 29.94 18.93 6.92
C GLY A 252 30.39 17.90 7.98
N GLU A 253 29.66 16.80 8.15
CA GLU A 253 30.01 15.70 9.08
C GLU A 253 30.98 14.69 8.42
N THR A 254 32.06 15.19 7.81
CA THR A 254 32.99 14.42 6.97
C THR A 254 33.72 13.30 7.73
N ASN A 255 33.99 13.49 9.02
CA ASN A 255 34.58 12.46 9.88
C ASN A 255 33.68 11.21 10.01
N LYS A 256 32.35 11.41 10.15
CA LYS A 256 31.39 10.29 10.20
C LYS A 256 31.28 9.61 8.84
N ALA A 257 31.26 10.39 7.75
CA ALA A 257 31.27 9.86 6.39
C ALA A 257 32.50 8.97 6.15
N LEU A 258 33.69 9.43 6.54
CA LEU A 258 34.93 8.67 6.40
C LEU A 258 34.91 7.37 7.20
N LYS A 259 34.41 7.40 8.44
CA LYS A 259 34.23 6.19 9.26
C LYS A 259 33.31 5.17 8.57
N ASN A 260 32.18 5.64 8.04
CA ASN A 260 31.22 4.78 7.34
C ASN A 260 31.81 4.19 6.05
N LEU A 261 32.56 4.98 5.27
CA LEU A 261 33.24 4.50 4.07
C LEU A 261 34.35 3.49 4.36
N ARG A 262 35.14 3.70 5.42
CA ARG A 262 36.16 2.73 5.87
C ARG A 262 35.52 1.41 6.28
N LYS A 263 34.40 1.46 7.01
CA LYS A 263 33.62 0.26 7.36
C LYS A 263 33.13 -0.48 6.11
N ALA A 264 32.59 0.25 5.12
CA ALA A 264 32.15 -0.35 3.86
C ALA A 264 33.32 -0.93 3.04
N ALA A 265 34.47 -0.25 3.01
CA ALA A 265 35.68 -0.74 2.35
C ALA A 265 36.19 -2.04 3.01
N HIS A 266 36.09 -2.15 4.32
CA HIS A 266 36.45 -3.37 5.05
C HIS A 266 35.50 -4.53 4.72
N ILE A 267 34.19 -4.28 4.62
CA ILE A 267 33.20 -5.30 4.22
C ILE A 267 33.45 -5.79 2.78
N ASN A 268 33.88 -4.89 1.90
CA ASN A 268 34.18 -5.20 0.50
C ASN A 268 35.62 -5.71 0.26
N GLU A 269 36.34 -6.12 1.32
CA GLU A 269 37.72 -6.62 1.26
C GLU A 269 38.75 -5.62 0.67
N LYS A 270 38.39 -4.34 0.61
CA LYS A 270 39.18 -3.22 0.05
C LYS A 270 39.73 -2.30 1.14
N TRP A 271 40.08 -2.84 2.30
CA TRP A 271 40.52 -2.07 3.48
C TRP A 271 41.71 -1.15 3.19
N ARG A 272 42.67 -1.59 2.35
CA ARG A 272 43.83 -0.77 1.93
C ARG A 272 43.44 0.48 1.13
N GLU A 273 42.38 0.39 0.31
CA GLU A 273 41.83 1.56 -0.39
C GLU A 273 41.10 2.48 0.60
N GLY A 274 40.43 1.88 1.59
CA GLY A 274 39.74 2.61 2.65
C GLY A 274 40.65 3.44 3.56
N GLU A 275 41.84 2.92 3.91
CA GLU A 275 42.83 3.64 4.73
C GLU A 275 43.42 4.86 4.04
N LYS A 276 43.57 4.80 2.71
CA LYS A 276 44.04 5.91 1.88
C LYS A 276 43.06 7.08 1.82
N LEU A 277 41.78 6.85 2.14
CA LEU A 277 40.78 7.92 2.16
C LEU A 277 41.08 8.89 3.32
N THR A 278 41.24 10.15 2.96
CA THR A 278 41.30 11.29 3.90
C THR A 278 40.08 12.19 3.71
N THR A 279 39.75 12.96 4.74
CA THR A 279 38.64 13.92 4.70
C THR A 279 38.82 14.96 3.60
N GLU A 280 40.05 15.38 3.35
CA GLU A 280 40.42 16.35 2.30
C GLU A 280 40.08 15.83 0.91
N MET A 281 40.43 14.56 0.60
CA MET A 281 40.11 13.93 -0.68
C MET A 281 38.59 13.83 -0.91
N LEU A 282 37.82 13.53 0.13
CA LEU A 282 36.36 13.50 0.03
C LEU A 282 35.78 14.89 -0.26
N CYS A 283 36.27 15.91 0.45
CA CYS A 283 35.84 17.29 0.27
C CYS A 283 36.17 17.82 -1.13
N SER A 284 37.36 17.50 -1.67
CA SER A 284 37.76 17.94 -3.00
C SER A 284 36.88 17.32 -4.09
N GLU A 285 36.58 16.01 -3.99
CA GLU A 285 35.75 15.32 -4.97
C GLU A 285 34.31 15.84 -4.97
N MET A 286 33.79 16.24 -3.80
CA MET A 286 32.43 16.74 -3.63
C MET A 286 32.29 18.26 -3.73
N GLN A 287 33.36 19.00 -4.00
CA GLN A 287 33.35 20.48 -3.99
C GLN A 287 32.32 21.08 -4.95
N LYS A 288 32.15 20.47 -6.14
CA LYS A 288 31.13 20.87 -7.12
C LYS A 288 29.71 20.65 -6.59
N ASP A 289 29.45 19.49 -5.98
CA ASP A 289 28.14 19.16 -5.41
C ASP A 289 27.79 20.09 -4.23
N ILE A 290 28.78 20.43 -3.39
CA ILE A 290 28.63 21.39 -2.29
C ILE A 290 28.26 22.78 -2.81
N PHE A 291 28.91 23.24 -3.88
CA PHE A 291 28.60 24.53 -4.50
C PHE A 291 27.18 24.57 -5.07
N ILE A 292 26.75 23.51 -5.77
CA ILE A 292 25.41 23.40 -6.36
C ILE A 292 24.31 23.40 -5.29
N ILE A 293 24.53 22.78 -4.14
CA ILE A 293 23.53 22.77 -3.05
C ILE A 293 23.43 24.13 -2.36
N ARG A 294 24.52 24.89 -2.32
CA ARG A 294 24.51 26.26 -1.78
C ARG A 294 23.79 27.24 -2.70
N SER A 295 23.74 27.00 -4.00
CA SER A 295 22.86 27.75 -4.89
C SER A 295 21.40 27.38 -4.64
N SER A 296 20.58 28.35 -4.23
CA SER A 296 19.17 28.14 -3.97
C SER A 296 18.44 27.84 -5.28
N HIS A 297 17.98 26.61 -5.44
CA HIS A 297 17.11 26.20 -6.54
C HIS A 297 15.71 25.88 -6.00
N SER A 298 14.70 26.39 -6.70
CA SER A 298 13.30 26.13 -6.39
C SER A 298 12.73 25.06 -7.30
N VAL A 299 11.66 24.38 -6.89
CA VAL A 299 10.93 23.42 -7.73
C VAL A 299 10.42 24.09 -9.02
N PHE A 300 10.16 25.40 -8.99
CA PHE A 300 9.78 26.17 -10.18
C PHE A 300 10.88 26.24 -11.24
N ASP A 301 12.15 26.04 -10.88
CA ASP A 301 13.27 26.05 -11.83
C ASP A 301 13.28 24.82 -12.75
N LEU A 302 12.58 23.72 -12.36
CA LEU A 302 12.39 22.55 -13.24
C LEU A 302 11.60 22.91 -14.51
N VAL A 303 10.65 23.83 -14.42
CA VAL A 303 9.77 24.21 -15.54
C VAL A 303 10.34 25.42 -16.30
N ARG A 304 11.23 26.18 -15.65
CA ARG A 304 11.79 27.43 -16.16
C ARG A 304 12.75 27.24 -17.34
N THR A 305 13.55 26.17 -17.32
CA THR A 305 14.51 25.91 -18.40
C THR A 305 13.95 24.89 -19.40
N PRO A 306 14.07 25.13 -20.72
CA PRO A 306 13.44 24.28 -21.74
C PRO A 306 13.99 22.85 -21.74
N ALA A 307 15.27 22.67 -21.40
CA ALA A 307 15.90 21.35 -21.30
C ALA A 307 15.37 20.55 -20.09
N MET A 308 15.32 21.16 -18.90
CA MET A 308 14.77 20.50 -17.71
C MET A 308 13.28 20.21 -17.88
N ARG A 309 12.50 21.16 -18.44
CA ARG A 309 11.08 20.95 -18.72
C ARG A 309 10.84 19.77 -19.64
N ARG A 310 11.63 19.62 -20.72
CA ARG A 310 11.53 18.46 -21.62
C ARG A 310 11.84 17.16 -20.88
N MET A 311 12.91 17.14 -20.08
CA MET A 311 13.27 15.95 -19.30
C MET A 311 12.17 15.60 -18.28
N SER A 312 11.64 16.58 -17.55
CA SER A 312 10.54 16.39 -16.60
C SER A 312 9.27 15.89 -17.28
N LEU A 313 8.89 16.43 -18.45
CA LEU A 313 7.74 15.93 -19.22
C LEU A 313 7.95 14.50 -19.69
N CYS A 314 9.14 14.15 -20.21
CA CYS A 314 9.45 12.78 -20.59
C CYS A 314 9.39 11.84 -19.39
N LEU A 315 9.92 12.24 -18.23
CA LEU A 315 9.85 11.45 -17.00
C LEU A 315 8.41 11.24 -16.53
N VAL A 316 7.56 12.28 -16.58
CA VAL A 316 6.14 12.17 -16.25
C VAL A 316 5.38 11.26 -17.23
N LEU A 317 5.77 11.22 -18.50
CA LEU A 317 5.15 10.35 -19.51
C LEU A 317 5.62 8.88 -19.43
N VAL A 318 6.83 8.64 -18.93
CA VAL A 318 7.41 7.30 -18.79
C VAL A 318 6.92 6.59 -17.51
N TRP A 319 6.48 7.38 -16.51
CA TRP A 319 5.97 6.89 -15.22
C TRP A 319 4.47 6.61 -15.28
#